data_AF-A0AAD0TQG7-F1
#
_entry.id   AF-A0AAD0TQG7-F1
#
_cell.length_a   1.000
_cell.length_b   1.000
_cell.length_c   1.000
_cell.angle_alpha   90.00
_cell.angle_beta   90.00
_cell.angle_gamma   90.00
#
_symmetry.space_group_name_H-M   'P 1'
#
loop_
_entity.id
_entity.type
_entity.pdbx_description
1 polymer ?
#
loop_
_entity_poly.entity_id
_entity_poly.type
_entity_poly.pdbx_seq_one_letter_code
_entity_poly.pdbx_strand_id
1 'polypeptide(L)'
;MGQKKYISQRTRTTHTYSFYRQRRNDPNWRADYLEARTQRQRHILFTLIIILALMLFGVIGYGKRATSLLDRSSQSSQSTAVENTSRQDSNTSSTNQTVTSEHRSTEDTQKTVVVNNYQRYSIYSGEYGSETQTYSLDFSSGKLLTTGPQKQQIFYFDKVMVHPDKSLVINMHGNYHYNAYDGKGEHIKLVYLSVLFAPHERKITKNWQTGESIEDMTNTVVNRFSIALSNDGGKVFQMAPAYAAFATNQTAGDSLALIYSEAN
;
A
#
# COMPACT_ATOMS: atom_id res chain seq x y z
N MET A 1 -6.52 -24.87 13.53
CA MET A 1 -7.41 -23.85 14.14
C MET A 1 -8.72 -23.82 13.36
N GLY A 2 -9.87 -24.06 14.01
CA GLY A 2 -11.17 -24.06 13.33
C GLY A 2 -11.62 -22.65 12.94
N GLN A 3 -12.21 -22.48 11.76
CA GLN A 3 -12.80 -21.21 11.34
C GLN A 3 -14.00 -20.86 12.22
N LYS A 4 -14.01 -19.65 12.81
CA LYS A 4 -15.15 -19.15 13.61
C LYS A 4 -16.42 -19.12 12.76
N LYS A 5 -17.48 -19.74 13.27
CA LYS A 5 -18.81 -19.80 12.66
C LYS A 5 -19.76 -18.83 13.38
N TYR A 6 -20.69 -18.27 12.62
CA TYR A 6 -21.70 -17.32 13.06
C TYR A 6 -23.07 -17.90 12.70
N ILE A 7 -24.00 -17.84 13.65
CA ILE A 7 -25.34 -18.39 13.46
C ILE A 7 -26.16 -17.44 12.58
N SER A 8 -26.87 -17.98 11.58
CA SER A 8 -27.85 -17.22 10.83
C SER A 8 -29.12 -17.16 11.65
N GLN A 9 -29.71 -15.98 11.82
CA GLN A 9 -31.01 -15.85 12.48
C GLN A 9 -32.13 -16.43 11.62
N ARG A 10 -31.94 -16.43 10.30
CA ARG A 10 -32.91 -16.87 9.31
C ARG A 10 -33.01 -18.38 9.21
N THR A 11 -31.88 -19.07 9.03
CA THR A 11 -31.87 -20.54 8.82
C THR A 11 -31.52 -21.32 10.08
N ARG A 12 -31.16 -20.63 11.18
CA ARG A 12 -30.65 -21.21 12.44
C ARG A 12 -29.44 -22.14 12.26
N THR A 13 -28.79 -22.07 11.11
CA THR A 13 -27.58 -22.83 10.78
C THR A 13 -26.34 -21.96 10.98
N THR A 14 -25.23 -22.58 11.34
CA THR A 14 -23.96 -21.88 11.56
C THR A 14 -23.11 -21.90 10.31
N HIS A 15 -22.75 -20.71 9.84
CA HIS A 15 -21.92 -20.52 8.65
C HIS A 15 -20.68 -19.70 8.98
N THR A 16 -19.62 -19.87 8.19
CA THR A 16 -18.39 -19.09 8.32
C THR A 16 -18.63 -17.66 7.85
N TYR A 17 -17.79 -16.73 8.29
CA TYR A 17 -17.86 -15.35 7.78
C TYR A 17 -17.69 -15.28 6.25
N SER A 18 -16.85 -16.15 5.67
CA SER A 18 -16.65 -16.25 4.22
C SER A 18 -17.94 -16.56 3.46
N PHE A 19 -18.80 -17.41 4.03
CA PHE A 19 -20.11 -17.73 3.46
C PHE A 19 -21.02 -16.49 3.39
N TYR A 20 -21.05 -15.67 4.45
CA TYR A 20 -21.84 -14.44 4.48
C TYR A 20 -21.23 -13.35 3.58
N ARG A 21 -19.90 -13.24 3.52
CA ARG A 21 -19.22 -12.25 2.67
C ARG A 21 -19.48 -12.49 1.18
N GLN A 22 -19.48 -13.74 0.74
CA GLN A 22 -19.83 -14.09 -0.65
C GLN A 22 -21.28 -13.69 -0.99
N ARG A 23 -22.16 -13.62 0.01
CA ARG A 23 -23.59 -13.29 -0.12
C ARG A 23 -23.92 -11.87 0.35
N ARG A 24 -22.92 -10.98 0.46
CA ARG A 24 -23.12 -9.59 0.93
C ARG A 24 -24.11 -8.78 0.09
N ASN A 25 -24.24 -9.14 -1.19
CA ASN A 25 -25.13 -8.49 -2.16
C ASN A 25 -26.48 -9.21 -2.31
N ASP A 26 -26.67 -10.37 -1.67
CA ASP A 26 -27.96 -11.05 -1.66
C ASP A 26 -28.88 -10.38 -0.61
N PRO A 27 -30.04 -9.82 -1.00
CA PRO A 27 -30.96 -9.16 -0.07
C PRO A 27 -31.34 -10.05 1.11
N ASN A 28 -31.38 -11.37 0.88
CA ASN A 28 -31.80 -12.35 1.88
C ASN A 28 -30.74 -12.65 2.95
N TRP A 29 -29.48 -12.32 2.69
CA TRP A 29 -28.35 -12.61 3.59
C TRP A 29 -27.64 -11.35 4.09
N ARG A 30 -28.05 -10.17 3.60
CA ARG A 30 -27.44 -8.89 3.95
C ARG A 30 -27.53 -8.58 5.45
N ALA A 31 -28.66 -8.89 6.09
CA ALA A 31 -28.84 -8.68 7.53
C ALA A 31 -27.89 -9.57 8.36
N ASP A 32 -27.86 -10.87 8.08
CA ASP A 32 -26.96 -11.84 8.74
C ASP A 32 -25.47 -11.47 8.50
N TYR A 33 -25.13 -10.96 7.31
CA TYR A 33 -23.79 -10.45 7.03
C TYR A 33 -23.41 -9.24 7.90
N LEU A 34 -24.33 -8.27 8.05
CA LEU A 34 -24.10 -7.09 8.89
C LEU A 34 -23.95 -7.48 10.37
N GLU A 35 -24.72 -8.44 10.85
CA GLU A 35 -24.57 -8.97 12.21
C GLU A 35 -23.24 -9.70 12.41
N ALA A 36 -22.89 -10.61 11.49
CA ALA A 36 -21.59 -11.29 11.55
C ALA A 36 -20.41 -10.32 11.48
N ARG A 37 -20.54 -9.23 10.71
CA ARG A 37 -19.56 -8.14 10.63
C ARG A 37 -19.43 -7.37 11.94
N THR A 38 -20.54 -6.92 12.52
CA THR A 38 -20.53 -6.15 13.77
C THR A 38 -20.05 -7.00 14.95
N GLN A 39 -20.41 -8.28 15.01
CA GLN A 39 -19.93 -9.20 16.04
C GLN A 39 -18.40 -9.40 15.94
N ARG A 40 -17.86 -9.50 14.72
CA ARG A 40 -16.41 -9.62 14.49
C ARG A 40 -15.67 -8.31 14.82
N GLN A 41 -16.23 -7.16 14.45
CA GLN A 41 -15.68 -5.84 14.80
C GLN A 41 -15.66 -5.62 16.31
N ARG A 42 -16.73 -5.98 17.03
CA ARG A 42 -16.77 -5.91 18.49
C ARG A 42 -15.71 -6.79 19.13
N HIS A 43 -15.54 -8.03 18.64
CA HIS A 43 -14.49 -8.90 19.15
C HIS A 43 -13.10 -8.29 18.95
N ILE A 44 -12.80 -7.75 17.76
CA ILE A 44 -11.52 -7.09 17.49
C ILE A 44 -11.33 -5.90 18.42
N LEU A 45 -12.36 -5.05 18.56
CA LEU A 45 -12.33 -3.88 19.44
C LEU A 45 -12.08 -4.27 20.91
N PHE A 46 -12.77 -5.29 21.43
CA PHE A 46 -12.56 -5.78 22.79
C PHE A 46 -11.16 -6.35 22.98
N THR A 47 -10.66 -7.14 22.03
CA THR A 47 -9.27 -7.64 22.08
C THR A 47 -8.27 -6.48 22.12
N LEU A 48 -8.50 -5.42 21.34
CA LEU A 48 -7.65 -4.24 21.28
C LEU A 48 -7.69 -3.44 22.60
N ILE A 49 -8.87 -3.28 23.21
CA ILE A 49 -9.03 -2.65 24.53
C ILE A 49 -8.28 -3.42 25.61
N ILE A 50 -8.35 -4.76 25.61
CA ILE A 50 -7.64 -5.59 26.60
C ILE A 50 -6.13 -5.44 26.45
N ILE A 51 -5.61 -5.46 25.21
CA ILE A 51 -4.17 -5.26 24.94
C ILE A 51 -3.74 -3.86 25.41
N LEU A 52 -4.54 -2.83 25.13
CA LEU A 52 -4.25 -1.46 25.57
C LEU A 52 -4.24 -1.34 27.10
N ALA A 53 -5.17 -2.00 27.79
CA ALA A 53 -5.21 -2.03 29.25
C ALA A 53 -3.97 -2.72 29.82
N LEU A 54 -3.55 -3.87 29.26
CA LEU A 54 -2.33 -4.56 29.67
C LEU A 54 -1.07 -3.70 29.47
N MET A 55 -1.00 -2.96 28.37
CA MET A 55 0.08 -1.99 28.12
C MET A 55 0.09 -0.87 29.18
N LEU A 56 -1.07 -0.31 29.54
CA LEU A 56 -1.17 0.70 30.59
C LEU A 56 -0.69 0.19 31.96
N PHE A 57 -1.11 -1.02 32.35
CA PHE A 57 -0.66 -1.64 33.60
C PHE A 57 0.85 -1.92 33.59
N GLY A 58 1.41 -2.33 32.44
CA GLY A 58 2.86 -2.51 32.26
C GLY A 58 3.65 -1.20 32.44
N VAL A 59 3.18 -0.11 31.85
CA VAL A 59 3.83 1.21 31.94
C VAL A 59 3.79 1.77 33.37
N ILE A 60 2.67 1.64 34.08
CA ILE A 60 2.53 2.11 35.47
C ILE A 60 3.43 1.29 36.43
N GLY A 61 3.60 -0.02 36.17
CA GLY A 61 4.48 -0.89 36.95
C GLY A 61 5.98 -0.59 36.77
N TYR A 62 6.40 -0.24 35.56
CA TYR A 62 7.80 0.13 35.26
C TYR A 62 8.13 1.59 35.61
N GLY A 63 7.17 2.52 35.51
CA GLY A 63 7.36 3.94 35.84
C GLY A 63 7.78 4.17 37.29
N LYS A 64 7.30 3.35 38.23
CA LYS A 64 7.71 3.42 39.65
C LYS A 64 9.16 2.97 39.92
N ARG A 65 9.83 2.33 38.96
CA ARG A 65 11.26 1.95 39.05
C ARG A 65 12.19 2.91 38.32
N ALA A 66 11.67 3.75 37.41
CA ALA A 66 12.47 4.68 36.62
C ALA A 66 12.74 6.02 37.32
N THR A 67 11.92 6.41 38.31
CA THR A 67 12.13 7.66 39.06
C THR A 67 13.31 7.64 40.03
N SER A 68 13.96 6.48 40.26
CA SER A 68 15.15 6.40 41.12
C SER A 68 16.49 6.58 40.38
N LEU A 69 16.47 6.80 39.06
CA LEU A 69 17.70 6.91 38.24
C LEU A 69 17.94 8.30 37.62
N LEU A 70 17.04 9.26 37.84
CA LEU A 70 17.14 10.62 37.27
C LEU A 70 17.83 11.65 38.19
N ASP A 71 18.25 11.25 39.39
CA ASP A 71 18.77 12.19 40.40
C ASP A 71 20.31 12.30 40.44
N ARG A 72 21.01 11.86 39.38
CA ARG A 72 22.49 11.87 39.35
C ARG A 72 23.09 12.29 38.01
N SER A 73 22.80 13.51 37.56
CA SER A 73 23.73 14.26 36.72
C SER A 73 23.36 15.75 36.66
N SER A 74 23.86 16.51 37.62
CA SER A 74 23.90 17.98 37.58
C SER A 74 25.25 18.47 38.09
N GLN A 75 26.17 18.84 37.17
CA GLN A 75 27.27 19.81 37.34
C GLN A 75 28.07 19.88 36.01
N SER A 76 27.99 20.98 35.22
CA SER A 76 28.86 22.20 35.25
C SER A 76 30.10 22.02 34.35
N SER A 77 30.56 22.85 33.40
CA SER A 77 30.44 24.29 33.03
C SER A 77 30.81 24.45 31.51
N GLN A 78 30.23 25.37 30.70
CA GLN A 78 30.72 26.74 30.32
C GLN A 78 32.23 26.85 30.05
N SER A 79 32.82 27.49 29.00
CA SER A 79 32.47 28.45 27.92
C SER A 79 33.49 28.19 26.75
N THR A 80 33.47 28.73 25.52
CA THR A 80 33.60 30.13 25.08
C THR A 80 33.55 30.17 23.55
N ALA A 81 33.04 31.26 22.98
CA ALA A 81 33.00 31.57 21.55
C ALA A 81 34.36 32.05 21.01
N VAL A 82 34.67 31.77 19.73
CA VAL A 82 35.42 32.70 18.87
C VAL A 82 34.92 32.59 17.42
N GLU A 83 34.55 33.75 16.91
CA GLU A 83 34.17 34.14 15.57
C GLU A 83 35.39 34.12 14.62
N ASN A 84 35.23 33.67 13.38
CA ASN A 84 36.03 34.26 12.30
C ASN A 84 35.36 34.15 10.92
N THR A 85 35.27 35.32 10.32
CA THR A 85 34.70 35.68 9.03
C THR A 85 35.69 35.41 7.88
N SER A 86 35.16 35.00 6.73
CA SER A 86 35.55 35.36 5.34
C SER A 86 35.18 34.19 4.41
N ARG A 87 34.78 34.33 3.13
CA ARG A 87 34.40 35.41 2.19
C ARG A 87 34.02 34.64 0.91
N GLN A 88 33.00 35.12 0.16
CA GLN A 88 32.84 35.06 -1.32
C GLN A 88 32.89 33.67 -2.01
N ASP A 89 32.18 33.37 -3.09
CA ASP A 89 31.26 34.11 -3.95
C ASP A 89 30.42 33.11 -4.76
N SER A 90 29.17 33.46 -4.97
CA SER A 90 28.45 33.50 -6.24
C SER A 90 28.86 32.53 -7.37
N ASN A 91 27.92 31.68 -7.83
CA ASN A 91 27.53 31.71 -9.24
C ASN A 91 26.17 31.05 -9.51
N THR A 92 25.26 31.91 -9.96
CA THR A 92 24.00 31.66 -10.65
C THR A 92 24.25 31.00 -12.01
N SER A 93 23.36 30.13 -12.48
CA SER A 93 22.78 30.21 -13.85
C SER A 93 21.67 29.16 -14.06
N SER A 94 20.48 29.69 -14.31
CA SER A 94 19.39 29.12 -15.10
C SER A 94 19.85 28.63 -16.47
N THR A 95 19.08 27.74 -17.13
CA THR A 95 18.53 27.96 -18.50
C THR A 95 17.82 26.71 -19.07
N ASN A 96 16.53 26.93 -19.36
CA ASN A 96 15.65 26.49 -20.44
C ASN A 96 15.18 25.04 -20.66
N GLN A 97 13.85 24.94 -20.54
CA GLN A 97 12.92 24.14 -21.33
C GLN A 97 13.22 24.23 -22.83
N THR A 98 13.07 23.11 -23.53
CA THR A 98 12.77 23.12 -24.97
C THR A 98 11.51 22.30 -25.20
N VAL A 99 10.46 22.97 -25.66
CA VAL A 99 9.23 22.39 -26.20
C VAL A 99 9.52 22.03 -27.65
N THR A 100 9.35 20.76 -28.01
CA THR A 100 9.29 20.36 -29.42
C THR A 100 7.94 19.73 -29.68
N SER A 101 7.07 20.49 -30.34
CA SER A 101 5.85 19.98 -30.97
C SER A 101 6.21 19.50 -32.36
N GLU A 102 6.02 18.22 -32.65
CA GLU A 102 5.93 17.72 -34.02
C GLU A 102 4.70 16.84 -34.17
N HIS A 103 3.95 17.12 -35.22
CA HIS A 103 2.68 16.52 -35.59
C HIS A 103 2.83 15.74 -36.91
N ARG A 104 2.15 14.57 -36.97
CA ARG A 104 1.89 13.65 -38.11
C ARG A 104 3.08 12.80 -38.59
N SER A 105 2.96 11.48 -38.59
CA SER A 105 2.11 10.74 -39.53
C SER A 105 1.66 9.36 -39.00
N THR A 106 0.55 8.88 -39.55
CA THR A 106 -0.26 7.71 -39.19
C THR A 106 0.41 6.35 -39.47
N GLU A 107 0.80 5.69 -38.39
CA GLU A 107 0.51 4.29 -38.06
C GLU A 107 0.40 4.29 -36.53
N ASP A 108 -0.82 4.36 -35.98
CA ASP A 108 -1.05 4.52 -34.53
C ASP A 108 -0.76 3.19 -33.80
N THR A 109 0.50 2.78 -33.83
CA THR A 109 1.03 1.88 -32.80
C THR A 109 1.07 2.72 -31.54
N GLN A 110 -0.08 2.83 -30.86
CA GLN A 110 -0.17 3.55 -29.59
C GLN A 110 0.98 3.04 -28.71
N LYS A 111 1.85 3.95 -28.28
CA LYS A 111 2.99 3.64 -27.39
C LYS A 111 2.60 3.93 -25.95
N THR A 112 3.29 3.29 -25.02
CA THR A 112 3.25 3.65 -23.60
C THR A 112 3.70 5.10 -23.41
N VAL A 113 2.96 5.88 -22.62
CA VAL A 113 3.25 7.30 -22.37
C VAL A 113 3.42 7.56 -20.89
N VAL A 114 4.44 8.31 -20.50
CA VAL A 114 4.60 8.81 -19.12
C VAL A 114 3.60 9.95 -18.87
N VAL A 115 2.88 9.89 -17.76
CA VAL A 115 1.87 10.86 -17.36
C VAL A 115 2.40 11.74 -16.25
N ASN A 116 2.60 13.02 -16.55
CA ASN A 116 3.06 14.01 -15.57
C ASN A 116 1.91 14.53 -14.69
N ASN A 117 0.71 14.72 -15.25
CA ASN A 117 -0.49 15.09 -14.51
C ASN A 117 -1.30 13.83 -14.18
N TYR A 118 -0.79 13.03 -13.24
CA TYR A 118 -1.47 11.80 -12.83
C TYR A 118 -2.75 12.07 -12.02
N GLN A 119 -2.95 13.28 -11.50
CA GLN A 119 -4.14 13.71 -10.77
C GLN A 119 -5.41 13.61 -11.63
N ARG A 120 -5.28 13.64 -12.96
CA ARG A 120 -6.39 13.39 -13.89
C ARG A 120 -7.05 12.00 -13.73
N TYR A 121 -6.36 11.06 -13.06
CA TYR A 121 -6.86 9.72 -12.74
C TYR A 121 -7.45 9.64 -11.33
N SER A 122 -7.79 10.76 -10.70
CA SER A 122 -8.42 10.80 -9.37
C SER A 122 -9.68 9.95 -9.26
N ILE A 123 -10.44 9.78 -10.34
CA ILE A 123 -11.60 8.87 -10.43
C ILE A 123 -11.25 7.39 -10.16
N TYR A 124 -9.97 7.01 -10.31
CA TYR A 124 -9.47 5.68 -9.99
C TYR A 124 -8.90 5.59 -8.57
N SER A 125 -8.96 6.65 -7.78
CA SER A 125 -8.57 6.60 -6.38
C SER A 125 -9.59 5.80 -5.58
N GLY A 126 -9.13 5.11 -4.53
CA GLY A 126 -10.00 4.31 -3.68
C GLY A 126 -9.26 3.24 -2.90
N GLU A 127 -10.04 2.43 -2.20
CA GLU A 127 -9.55 1.29 -1.44
C GLU A 127 -9.56 0.02 -2.28
N TYR A 128 -8.44 -0.68 -2.26
CA TYR A 128 -8.21 -1.93 -2.95
C TYR A 128 -7.62 -2.95 -1.97
N GLY A 129 -7.70 -4.25 -2.28
CA GLY A 129 -7.08 -5.28 -1.45
C GLY A 129 -8.05 -6.32 -0.90
N SER A 130 -7.66 -6.94 0.20
CA SER A 130 -8.35 -8.04 0.87
C SER A 130 -8.91 -7.61 2.24
N GLU A 131 -9.47 -8.58 3.00
CA GLU A 131 -9.92 -8.33 4.39
C GLU A 131 -8.78 -8.07 5.37
N THR A 132 -7.59 -8.59 5.06
CA THR A 132 -6.44 -8.56 5.97
C THR A 132 -5.46 -7.47 5.61
N GLN A 133 -5.49 -6.99 4.36
CA GLN A 133 -4.61 -5.94 3.87
C GLN A 133 -5.37 -5.07 2.88
N THR A 134 -5.48 -3.78 3.16
CA THR A 134 -6.09 -2.78 2.29
C THR A 134 -5.02 -1.80 1.81
N TYR A 135 -5.22 -1.31 0.60
CA TYR A 135 -4.39 -0.38 -0.13
C TYR A 135 -5.26 0.79 -0.56
N SER A 136 -5.04 1.96 0.02
CA SER A 136 -5.71 3.20 -0.39
C SER A 136 -4.84 3.90 -1.42
N LEU A 137 -5.20 3.78 -2.70
CA LEU A 137 -4.53 4.45 -3.81
C LEU A 137 -5.17 5.82 -4.02
N ASP A 138 -4.35 6.87 -4.03
CA ASP A 138 -4.80 8.25 -4.19
C ASP A 138 -3.97 8.97 -5.25
N PHE A 139 -4.58 9.18 -6.42
CA PHE A 139 -3.96 9.92 -7.52
C PHE A 139 -3.94 11.43 -7.28
N SER A 140 -4.79 11.98 -6.43
CA SER A 140 -4.76 13.42 -6.12
C SER A 140 -3.54 13.79 -5.30
N SER A 141 -3.17 12.95 -4.31
CA SER A 141 -1.96 13.16 -3.49
C SER A 141 -0.72 12.41 -4.00
N GLY A 142 -0.86 11.49 -4.95
CA GLY A 142 0.23 10.68 -5.48
C GLY A 142 0.77 9.67 -4.47
N LYS A 143 -0.14 9.03 -3.72
CA LYS A 143 0.21 8.14 -2.60
C LYS A 143 -0.53 6.82 -2.66
N LEU A 144 0.09 5.79 -2.09
CA LEU A 144 -0.53 4.52 -1.73
C LEU A 144 -0.32 4.29 -0.24
N LEU A 145 -1.41 4.19 0.52
CA LEU A 145 -1.36 3.87 1.94
C LEU A 145 -1.74 2.41 2.13
N THR A 146 -0.98 1.69 2.92
CA THR A 146 -1.27 0.28 3.24
C THR A 146 -1.73 0.17 4.68
N THR A 147 -2.83 -0.55 4.90
CA THR A 147 -3.38 -0.83 6.23
C THR A 147 -3.60 -2.33 6.37
N GLY A 148 -3.20 -2.90 7.51
CA GLY A 148 -3.22 -4.35 7.69
C GLY A 148 -2.66 -4.75 9.06
N PRO A 149 -2.19 -6.00 9.25
CA PRO A 149 -1.61 -6.46 10.51
C PRO A 149 -0.27 -5.80 10.83
N GLN A 150 0.38 -5.20 9.83
CA GLN A 150 1.60 -4.44 10.00
C GLN A 150 1.28 -2.96 10.19
N LYS A 151 2.28 -2.21 10.66
CA LYS A 151 2.18 -0.76 10.79
C LYS A 151 1.80 -0.17 9.43
N GLN A 152 1.03 0.91 9.46
CA GLN A 152 0.64 1.61 8.25
C GLN A 152 1.88 2.05 7.48
N GLN A 153 1.91 1.77 6.18
CA GLN A 153 2.99 2.16 5.28
C GLN A 153 2.47 3.22 4.31
N ILE A 154 3.36 4.13 3.90
CA ILE A 154 3.05 5.15 2.90
C ILE A 154 4.07 5.04 1.78
N PHE A 155 3.58 4.89 0.56
CA PHE A 155 4.36 4.90 -0.66
C PHE A 155 3.98 6.10 -1.53
N TYR A 156 4.95 6.67 -2.22
CA TYR A 156 4.83 7.88 -3.04
C TYR A 156 5.06 7.55 -4.51
N PHE A 157 4.30 8.19 -5.39
CA PHE A 157 4.41 7.98 -6.84
C PHE A 157 5.72 8.57 -7.35
N ASP A 158 6.48 7.75 -8.09
CA ASP A 158 7.68 8.18 -8.83
C ASP A 158 7.37 8.45 -10.29
N LYS A 159 6.59 7.54 -10.89
CA LYS A 159 6.31 7.55 -12.33
C LYS A 159 5.00 6.84 -12.60
N VAL A 160 4.13 7.52 -13.35
CA VAL A 160 2.89 6.93 -13.86
C VAL A 160 3.03 6.79 -15.36
N MET A 161 2.74 5.60 -15.88
CA MET A 161 2.73 5.30 -17.30
C MET A 161 1.34 4.81 -17.69
N VAL A 162 0.84 5.29 -18.82
CA VAL A 162 -0.40 4.80 -19.43
C VAL A 162 -0.09 4.01 -20.68
N HIS A 163 -0.71 2.85 -20.78
CA HIS A 163 -0.57 1.96 -21.90
C HIS A 163 -1.70 2.14 -22.93
N PRO A 164 -1.51 1.67 -24.17
CA PRO A 164 -2.53 1.67 -25.23
C PRO A 164 -3.91 1.16 -24.80
N ASP A 165 -3.94 0.04 -24.07
CA ASP A 165 -5.13 -0.59 -23.50
C ASP A 165 -5.76 0.20 -22.33
N LYS A 166 -5.19 1.37 -22.02
CA LYS A 166 -5.56 2.28 -20.92
C LYS A 166 -5.30 1.72 -19.52
N SER A 167 -4.55 0.61 -19.42
CA SER A 167 -3.94 0.20 -18.16
C SER A 167 -2.85 1.19 -17.72
N LEU A 168 -2.55 1.19 -16.43
CA LEU A 168 -1.54 2.04 -15.83
C LEU A 168 -0.45 1.20 -15.16
N VAL A 169 0.78 1.68 -15.24
CA VAL A 169 1.90 1.20 -14.40
C VAL A 169 2.37 2.37 -13.55
N ILE A 170 2.36 2.18 -12.23
CA ILE A 170 2.61 3.22 -11.24
C ILE A 170 3.81 2.77 -10.40
N ASN A 171 4.98 3.33 -10.68
CA ASN A 171 6.17 3.07 -9.89
C ASN A 171 6.18 3.95 -8.65
N MET A 172 6.63 3.38 -7.54
CA MET A 172 6.51 4.00 -6.22
C MET A 172 7.68 3.62 -5.32
N HIS A 173 7.94 4.45 -4.32
CA HIS A 173 8.86 4.14 -3.22
C HIS A 173 8.24 4.49 -1.87
N GLY A 174 8.74 3.87 -0.81
CA GLY A 174 8.28 4.13 0.55
C GLY A 174 9.09 3.38 1.58
N ASN A 175 8.93 3.78 2.83
CA ASN A 175 9.53 3.09 3.96
C ASN A 175 8.62 1.96 4.40
N TYR A 176 9.16 0.74 4.40
CA TYR A 176 8.49 -0.44 4.91
C TYR A 176 8.96 -0.74 6.34
N HIS A 177 8.02 -0.66 7.27
CA HIS A 177 8.19 -0.93 8.69
C HIS A 177 7.85 -2.39 8.99
N TYR A 178 8.85 -3.19 9.39
CA TYR A 178 8.68 -4.58 9.80
C TYR A 178 9.09 -4.79 11.26
N ASN A 179 8.60 -5.87 11.87
CA ASN A 179 8.80 -6.16 13.31
C ASN A 179 8.26 -5.07 14.27
N ALA A 180 7.40 -4.18 13.78
CA ALA A 180 6.86 -3.09 14.60
C ALA A 180 6.02 -3.56 15.81
N TYR A 181 5.51 -4.79 15.78
CA TYR A 181 4.61 -5.34 16.81
C TYR A 181 5.09 -6.66 17.42
N ASP A 182 6.29 -7.14 17.08
CA ASP A 182 6.79 -8.46 17.53
C ASP A 182 7.66 -8.40 18.80
N GLY A 183 7.89 -7.19 19.33
CA GLY A 183 8.71 -6.95 20.52
C GLY A 183 10.23 -7.05 20.29
N LYS A 184 10.68 -7.30 19.06
CA LYS A 184 12.11 -7.41 18.68
C LYS A 184 12.73 -6.09 18.21
N GLY A 185 11.94 -5.03 18.15
CA GLY A 185 12.35 -3.71 17.67
C GLY A 185 11.88 -3.47 16.25
N GLU A 186 11.36 -2.26 16.02
CA GLU A 186 10.91 -1.84 14.70
C GLU A 186 12.12 -1.60 13.79
N HIS A 187 12.05 -2.16 12.59
CA HIS A 187 13.03 -1.90 11.53
C HIS A 187 12.36 -1.24 10.33
N ILE A 188 13.14 -0.42 9.62
CA ILE A 188 12.69 0.34 8.47
C ILE A 188 13.57 0.00 7.28
N LYS A 189 12.95 -0.36 6.16
CA LYS A 189 13.64 -0.61 4.88
C LYS A 189 13.03 0.28 3.80
N LEU A 190 13.85 0.99 3.04
CA LEU A 190 13.40 1.68 1.83
C LEU A 190 13.03 0.63 0.77
N VAL A 191 11.83 0.73 0.24
CA VAL A 191 11.22 -0.22 -0.68
C VAL A 191 10.76 0.50 -1.95
N TYR A 192 10.93 -0.17 -3.08
CA TYR A 192 10.40 0.24 -4.37
C TYR A 192 9.40 -0.82 -4.87
N LEU A 193 8.20 -0.37 -5.24
CA LEU A 193 7.14 -1.22 -5.80
C LEU A 193 6.54 -0.59 -7.05
N SER A 194 5.86 -1.41 -7.85
CA SER A 194 5.07 -0.95 -8.97
C SER A 194 3.67 -1.53 -8.91
N VAL A 195 2.67 -0.70 -9.18
CA VAL A 195 1.28 -1.12 -9.31
C VAL A 195 0.95 -1.26 -10.79
N LEU A 196 0.52 -2.46 -11.20
CA LEU A 196 -0.16 -2.68 -12.47
C LEU A 196 -1.66 -2.52 -12.25
N PHE A 197 -2.28 -1.56 -12.94
CA PHE A 197 -3.67 -1.17 -12.70
C PHE A 197 -4.50 -1.24 -13.98
N ALA A 198 -5.67 -1.88 -13.89
CA ALA A 198 -6.67 -1.91 -14.95
C ALA A 198 -7.96 -1.20 -14.49
N PRO A 199 -8.36 -0.10 -15.14
CA PRO A 199 -9.65 0.55 -14.86
C PRO A 199 -10.83 -0.38 -15.11
N HIS A 200 -12.00 -0.08 -14.53
CA HIS A 200 -13.26 -0.74 -14.88
C HIS A 200 -13.45 -0.78 -16.41
N GLU A 201 -14.04 -1.86 -16.90
CA GLU A 201 -14.32 -2.13 -18.32
C GLU A 201 -13.09 -2.25 -19.23
N ARG A 202 -11.86 -2.29 -18.67
CA ARG A 202 -10.61 -2.45 -19.45
C ARG A 202 -9.94 -3.80 -19.19
N LYS A 203 -9.31 -4.37 -20.21
CA LYS A 203 -8.51 -5.58 -20.09
C LYS A 203 -7.06 -5.25 -20.36
N ILE A 204 -6.16 -5.87 -19.61
CA ILE A 204 -4.73 -5.82 -19.93
C ILE A 204 -4.49 -6.78 -21.09
N THR A 205 -3.91 -6.28 -22.18
CA THR A 205 -3.73 -7.09 -23.40
C THR A 205 -2.29 -7.53 -23.61
N LYS A 206 -1.32 -6.91 -22.92
CA LYS A 206 0.10 -7.09 -23.20
C LYS A 206 0.95 -6.91 -21.94
N ASN A 207 2.01 -7.70 -21.82
CA ASN A 207 3.12 -7.43 -20.92
C ASN A 207 3.98 -6.33 -21.53
N TRP A 208 4.03 -5.16 -20.91
CA TRP A 208 4.71 -4.00 -21.48
C TRP A 208 6.24 -4.00 -21.28
N GLN A 209 6.79 -4.95 -20.52
CA GLN A 209 8.24 -5.16 -20.42
C GLN A 209 8.74 -6.15 -21.49
N THR A 210 8.00 -7.22 -21.75
CA THR A 210 8.42 -8.28 -22.70
C THR A 210 7.80 -8.11 -24.08
N GLY A 211 6.68 -7.41 -24.18
CA GLY A 211 5.90 -7.28 -25.40
C GLY A 211 5.02 -8.50 -25.72
N GLU A 212 4.90 -9.46 -24.82
CA GLU A 212 4.05 -10.64 -25.02
C GLU A 212 2.58 -10.32 -24.76
N SER A 213 1.67 -10.97 -25.50
CA SER A 213 0.23 -10.86 -25.26
C SER A 213 -0.15 -11.51 -23.93
N ILE A 214 -1.16 -10.94 -23.26
CA ILE A 214 -1.73 -11.48 -22.03
C ILE A 214 -3.23 -11.69 -22.24
N GLU A 215 -3.74 -12.83 -21.80
CA GLU A 215 -5.16 -13.05 -21.58
C GLU A 215 -5.50 -12.64 -20.15
N ASP A 216 -6.09 -11.45 -19.99
CA ASP A 216 -6.60 -10.99 -18.69
C ASP A 216 -7.92 -11.72 -18.39
N MET A 217 -7.94 -12.51 -17.31
CA MET A 217 -9.07 -13.33 -16.87
C MET A 217 -9.92 -12.66 -15.78
N THR A 218 -9.59 -11.44 -15.38
CA THR A 218 -10.23 -10.75 -14.25
C THR A 218 -11.62 -10.20 -14.55
N ASN A 219 -12.44 -9.97 -13.53
CA ASN A 219 -13.75 -9.34 -13.73
C ASN A 219 -13.62 -7.82 -13.97
N THR A 220 -14.08 -7.33 -15.12
CA THR A 220 -13.96 -5.92 -15.52
C THR A 220 -14.95 -4.98 -14.86
N VAL A 221 -15.92 -5.46 -14.07
CA VAL A 221 -16.92 -4.59 -13.41
C VAL A 221 -16.32 -3.67 -12.33
N VAL A 222 -15.06 -3.88 -11.94
CA VAL A 222 -14.34 -3.05 -10.97
C VAL A 222 -12.94 -2.70 -11.48
N ASN A 223 -12.38 -1.63 -10.92
CA ASN A 223 -10.96 -1.36 -11.00
C ASN A 223 -10.17 -2.50 -10.34
N ARG A 224 -9.06 -2.91 -10.94
CA ARG A 224 -8.22 -4.01 -10.46
C ARG A 224 -6.77 -3.57 -10.44
N PHE A 225 -6.02 -4.11 -9.50
CA PHE A 225 -4.59 -3.90 -9.48
C PHE A 225 -3.83 -5.08 -8.88
N SER A 226 -2.57 -5.19 -9.24
CA SER A 226 -1.58 -6.09 -8.68
C SER A 226 -0.26 -5.36 -8.44
N ILE A 227 0.60 -5.94 -7.60
CA ILE A 227 1.85 -5.31 -7.14
C ILE A 227 3.03 -6.12 -7.66
N ALA A 228 4.07 -5.40 -8.07
CA ALA A 228 5.40 -5.90 -8.35
C ALA A 228 6.43 -5.20 -7.46
N LEU A 229 7.58 -5.83 -7.22
CA LEU A 229 8.67 -5.24 -6.46
C LEU A 229 9.89 -4.95 -7.33
N SER A 230 10.76 -4.09 -6.82
CA SER A 230 12.11 -3.91 -7.33
C SER A 230 13.13 -4.25 -6.23
N ASN A 231 14.16 -5.00 -6.62
CA ASN A 231 15.27 -5.39 -5.75
C ASN A 231 16.54 -4.54 -6.01
N ASP A 232 16.49 -3.60 -6.97
CA ASP A 232 17.64 -2.83 -7.47
C ASP A 232 17.46 -1.32 -7.31
N GLY A 233 16.63 -0.91 -6.34
CA GLY A 233 16.41 0.50 -6.01
C GLY A 233 15.48 1.22 -6.99
N GLY A 234 14.50 0.51 -7.56
CA GLY A 234 13.49 1.07 -8.46
C GLY A 234 13.95 1.18 -9.92
N LYS A 235 15.08 0.58 -10.30
CA LYS A 235 15.57 0.61 -11.69
C LYS A 235 14.81 -0.39 -12.56
N VAL A 236 14.61 -1.61 -12.06
CA VAL A 236 13.83 -2.67 -12.70
C VAL A 236 12.80 -3.22 -11.72
N PHE A 237 11.54 -3.22 -12.16
CA PHE A 237 10.43 -3.85 -11.44
C PHE A 237 10.16 -5.22 -12.03
N GLN A 238 10.05 -6.24 -11.19
CA GLN A 238 9.75 -7.61 -11.58
C GLN A 238 8.23 -7.72 -11.79
N MET A 239 7.73 -7.35 -12.98
CA MET A 239 6.28 -7.27 -13.22
C MET A 239 5.61 -8.62 -13.50
N ALA A 240 6.38 -9.69 -13.72
CA ALA A 240 5.82 -11.01 -14.07
C ALA A 240 4.74 -11.50 -13.08
N PRO A 241 4.92 -11.41 -11.74
CA PRO A 241 3.87 -11.77 -10.79
C PRO A 241 2.62 -10.89 -10.91
N ALA A 242 2.80 -9.60 -11.17
CA ALA A 242 1.70 -8.66 -11.32
C ALA A 242 0.84 -9.00 -12.55
N TYR A 243 1.47 -9.34 -13.69
CA TYR A 243 0.77 -9.79 -14.89
C TYR A 243 0.12 -11.17 -14.71
N ALA A 244 0.80 -12.11 -14.04
CA ALA A 244 0.25 -13.42 -13.73
C ALA A 244 -1.04 -13.32 -12.91
N ALA A 245 -1.12 -12.38 -11.95
CA ALA A 245 -2.34 -12.14 -11.18
C ALA A 245 -3.54 -11.73 -12.05
N PHE A 246 -3.32 -11.01 -13.16
CA PHE A 246 -4.37 -10.71 -14.13
C PHE A 246 -4.76 -11.92 -14.97
N ALA A 247 -3.79 -12.77 -15.33
CA ALA A 247 -4.05 -14.01 -16.06
C ALA A 247 -4.79 -15.07 -15.22
N THR A 248 -4.66 -15.04 -13.90
CA THR A 248 -5.27 -16.03 -12.99
C THR A 248 -6.48 -15.50 -12.21
N ASN A 249 -6.93 -14.26 -12.48
CA ASN A 249 -7.99 -13.58 -11.72
C ASN A 249 -7.71 -13.48 -10.21
N GLN A 250 -6.45 -13.23 -9.85
CA GLN A 250 -5.96 -13.07 -8.48
C GLN A 250 -5.60 -11.63 -8.14
N THR A 251 -6.14 -10.66 -8.88
CA THR A 251 -5.93 -9.23 -8.62
C THR A 251 -6.71 -8.78 -7.39
N ALA A 252 -6.02 -8.43 -6.30
CA ALA A 252 -6.45 -7.51 -5.24
C ALA A 252 -5.38 -7.49 -4.13
N GLY A 253 -4.13 -7.17 -4.51
CA GLY A 253 -3.01 -6.92 -3.60
C GLY A 253 -2.66 -8.10 -2.69
N ASP A 254 -1.81 -9.01 -3.15
CA ASP A 254 -1.13 -9.95 -2.26
C ASP A 254 -0.37 -9.19 -1.17
N SER A 255 -0.36 -9.76 0.03
CA SER A 255 0.18 -9.11 1.22
C SER A 255 1.65 -8.78 0.99
N LEU A 256 2.04 -7.49 1.11
CA LEU A 256 3.46 -7.08 1.08
C LEU A 256 4.30 -7.94 2.04
N ALA A 257 3.70 -8.41 3.14
CA ALA A 257 4.31 -9.33 4.09
C ALA A 257 4.74 -10.68 3.47
N LEU A 258 3.94 -11.24 2.55
CA LEU A 258 4.26 -12.49 1.85
C LEU A 258 5.39 -12.26 0.84
N ILE A 259 5.33 -11.14 0.12
CA ILE A 259 6.31 -10.79 -0.91
C ILE A 259 7.67 -10.48 -0.28
N TYR A 260 7.71 -9.94 0.95
CA TYR A 260 8.95 -9.71 1.69
C TYR A 260 9.46 -10.90 2.50
N SER A 261 8.62 -11.89 2.84
CA SER A 261 9.12 -13.15 3.42
C SER A 261 9.88 -14.01 2.41
N GLU A 262 9.60 -13.86 1.12
CA GLU A 262 10.27 -14.60 0.03
C GLU A 262 11.51 -13.87 -0.53
N ALA A 263 11.68 -12.59 -0.23
CA ALA A 263 12.81 -11.77 -0.68
C ALA A 263 14.02 -11.77 0.27
N ASN A 264 13.98 -12.59 1.33
CA ASN A 264 15.05 -12.77 2.31
C ASN A 264 15.48 -14.24 2.38
#